data_AF-A0A328TV23-F1
#
_entry.id   AF-A0A328TV23-F1
#
_cell.length_a   1.000
_cell.length_b   1.000
_cell.length_c   1.000
_cell.angle_alpha   90.00
_cell.angle_beta   90.00
_cell.angle_gamma   90.00
#
_symmetry.space_group_name_H-M   'P 1'
#
loop_
_entity.id
_entity.type
_entity.pdbx_description
1 polymer ?
#
loop_
_entity_poly.entity_id
_entity_poly.type
_entity_poly.pdbx_seq_one_letter_code
_entity_poly.pdbx_strand_id
1 'polypeptide(L)' 'MSQTAITLVFEQWKAQQAATGEPVLLDEFVFALVPGLDPALPVDRSEALPPLAQIVYRAPVARKGGRE' A
#
# COMPACT_ATOMS: atom_id res chain seq x y z
N MET A 1 -8.33 -16.94 -7.26
CA MET A 1 -7.14 -16.22 -7.75
C MET A 1 -6.99 -14.99 -6.88
N SER A 2 -5.82 -14.76 -6.28
CA SER A 2 -5.53 -13.53 -5.53
C SER A 2 -5.14 -12.44 -6.52
N GLN A 3 -5.84 -11.32 -6.56
CA GLN A 3 -5.51 -10.19 -7.44
C GLN A 3 -4.60 -9.21 -6.69
N THR A 4 -3.50 -8.80 -7.32
CA THR A 4 -2.58 -7.78 -6.80
C THR A 4 -2.76 -6.50 -7.61
N ALA A 5 -3.02 -5.37 -6.94
CA ALA A 5 -3.16 -4.08 -7.59
C ALA A 5 -2.29 -3.02 -6.89
N ILE A 6 -1.75 -2.09 -7.68
CA ILE A 6 -1.08 -0.89 -7.18
C ILE A 6 -2.05 0.27 -7.31
N THR A 7 -2.27 1.02 -6.23
CA THR A 7 -3.20 2.15 -6.21
C THR A 7 -2.66 3.35 -6.98
N LEU A 8 -3.57 4.14 -7.56
CA LEU A 8 -3.23 5.33 -8.35
C LEU A 8 -2.51 6.39 -7.49
N VAL A 9 -2.87 6.50 -6.22
CA VAL A 9 -2.23 7.40 -5.25
C VAL A 9 -0.75 7.03 -5.10
N PHE A 10 -0.42 5.74 -5.02
CA PHE A 10 0.96 5.30 -4.92
C PHE A 10 1.76 5.54 -6.20
N GLU A 11 1.15 5.34 -7.38
CA GLU A 11 1.81 5.64 -8.65
C GLU A 11 2.16 7.13 -8.77
N GLN A 12 1.22 8.01 -8.41
CA GLN A 12 1.43 9.46 -8.40
C GLN A 12 2.52 9.85 -7.41
N TRP A 13 2.47 9.33 -6.19
CA TRP A 13 3.50 9.57 -5.17
C TRP A 13 4.87 9.08 -5.64
N LYS A 14 4.96 7.88 -6.23
CA LYS A 14 6.22 7.35 -6.78
C LYS A 14 6.76 8.23 -7.91
N ALA A 15 5.90 8.72 -8.80
CA ALA A 15 6.31 9.65 -9.85
C ALA A 15 6.86 10.96 -9.29
N GLN A 16 6.28 11.47 -8.20
CA GLN A 16 6.80 12.64 -7.48
C GLN A 16 8.17 12.35 -6.87
N GLN A 17 8.36 11.22 -6.18
CA GLN A 17 9.66 10.82 -5.62
C GLN A 17 10.73 10.68 -6.71
N ALA A 18 10.38 10.11 -7.87
CA ALA A 18 11.29 10.03 -9.01
C ALA A 18 11.66 11.41 -9.58
N ALA A 19 10.71 12.36 -9.60
CA ALA A 19 10.95 13.72 -10.05
C ALA A 19 11.81 14.54 -9.07
N THR A 20 11.68 14.29 -7.76
CA THR A 20 12.47 14.95 -6.71
C THR A 20 13.80 14.25 -6.42
N GLY A 21 14.00 13.03 -6.93
CA GLY A 21 15.19 12.22 -6.66
C GLY A 21 15.19 11.58 -5.28
N GLU A 22 14.04 11.52 -4.62
CA GLU A 22 13.88 10.97 -3.29
C GLU A 22 13.69 9.44 -3.33
N PRO A 23 14.28 8.70 -2.38
CA PRO A 23 14.15 7.25 -2.33
C PRO A 23 12.74 6.83 -1.92
N VAL A 24 12.25 5.74 -2.53
CA VAL A 24 11.03 5.06 -2.07
C VAL A 24 11.38 4.21 -0.85
N LEU A 25 10.97 4.69 0.33
CA LEU A 25 11.11 3.97 1.59
C LEU A 25 9.77 3.36 1.98
N LEU A 26 9.74 2.05 2.20
CA LEU A 26 8.58 1.38 2.76
C LEU A 26 8.63 1.50 4.29
N ASP A 27 7.55 1.93 4.92
CA ASP A 27 7.53 2.16 6.36
C ASP A 27 6.93 1.00 7.15
N GLU A 28 5.77 0.51 6.72
CA GLU A 28 4.98 -0.48 7.43
C GLU A 28 4.08 -1.29 6.48
N PHE A 29 3.67 -2.46 6.96
CA PHE A 29 2.57 -3.23 6.41
C PHE A 29 1.34 -3.07 7.29
N VAL A 30 0.18 -2.84 6.67
CA VAL A 30 -1.11 -2.73 7.35
C VAL A 30 -1.94 -3.97 7.00
N PHE A 31 -2.36 -4.71 8.02
CA PHE A 31 -3.36 -5.76 7.88
C PHE A 31 -4.71 -5.23 8.37
N ALA A 32 -5.69 -5.17 7.48
CA ALA A 32 -7.01 -4.61 7.76
C ALA A 32 -8.14 -5.60 7.43
N LEU A 33 -9.18 -5.60 8.26
CA LEU A 33 -10.44 -6.28 8.03
C LEU A 33 -11.45 -5.26 7.49
N VAL A 34 -11.61 -5.24 6.17
CA VAL A 34 -12.56 -4.37 5.47
C VAL A 34 -13.88 -5.13 5.27
N PRO A 35 -14.98 -4.77 5.93
CA PRO A 35 -16.26 -5.45 5.78
C PRO A 35 -16.82 -5.30 4.36
N GLY A 36 -17.38 -6.38 3.81
CA GLY A 36 -18.04 -6.36 2.50
C GLY A 36 -17.09 -6.36 1.29
N LEU A 37 -15.79 -6.57 1.49
CA LEU A 37 -14.84 -6.72 0.40
C LEU A 37 -15.03 -8.08 -0.28
N ASP A 38 -15.33 -8.09 -1.58
CA ASP A 38 -15.53 -9.30 -2.37
C ASP A 38 -14.24 -9.67 -3.14
N PRO A 39 -13.55 -10.77 -2.79
CA PRO A 39 -12.30 -11.18 -3.44
C PRO A 39 -12.50 -11.71 -4.86
N ALA A 40 -13.74 -11.93 -5.31
CA ALA A 40 -14.04 -12.33 -6.69
C ALA A 40 -14.15 -11.12 -7.63
N LEU A 41 -14.32 -9.91 -7.10
CA LEU A 41 -14.39 -8.68 -7.89
C LEU A 41 -12.99 -8.11 -8.16
N PRO A 42 -12.81 -7.34 -9.25
CA PRO A 42 -11.59 -6.60 -9.47
C PRO A 42 -11.33 -5.58 -8.35
N VAL A 43 -10.07 -5.48 -7.92
CA VAL A 43 -9.59 -4.51 -6.94
C VAL A 43 -9.71 -3.09 -7.52
N ASP A 44 -10.37 -2.21 -6.77
CA ASP A 44 -10.43 -0.79 -7.12
C ASP A 44 -9.06 -0.13 -6.86
N ARG A 45 -8.44 0.37 -7.92
CA ARG A 45 -7.13 1.03 -7.86
C ARG A 45 -7.20 2.45 -7.30
N SER A 46 -8.40 2.98 -7.12
CA SER A 46 -8.64 4.31 -6.52
C SER A 46 -8.82 4.22 -5.01
N GLU A 47 -8.82 3.02 -4.43
CA GLU A 47 -8.99 2.80 -3.00
C GLU A 47 -7.82 3.41 -2.20
N ALA A 48 -8.16 4.00 -1.06
CA ALA A 48 -7.21 4.62 -0.14
C ALA A 48 -6.87 3.69 1.03
N LEU A 49 -6.02 4.15 1.95
CA LEU A 49 -5.72 3.39 3.17
C LEU A 49 -7.03 3.14 3.96
N PRO A 50 -7.29 1.90 4.41
CA PRO A 50 -8.47 1.60 5.23
C PRO A 50 -8.54 2.47 6.50
N PRO A 51 -9.76 2.84 6.95
CA PRO A 51 -9.97 3.51 8.23
C PRO A 51 -9.31 2.77 9.40
N LEU A 52 -8.81 3.52 10.40
CA LEU A 52 -8.07 2.95 11.53
C LEU A 52 -8.85 1.85 12.28
N ALA A 53 -10.17 1.99 12.38
CA ALA A 53 -11.03 0.99 13.01
C ALA A 53 -11.02 -0.39 12.30
N GLN A 54 -10.63 -0.43 11.03
CA GLN A 54 -10.50 -1.65 10.24
C GLN A 54 -9.08 -2.23 10.30
N ILE A 55 -8.09 -1.46 10.75
CA ILE A 55 -6.71 -1.91 10.86
C ILE A 55 -6.57 -2.83 12.07
N VAL A 56 -6.35 -4.11 11.81
CA VAL A 56 -6.19 -5.14 12.84
C VAL A 56 -4.75 -5.19 13.34
N TYR A 57 -3.77 -4.99 12.44
CA TYR A 57 -2.36 -5.04 12.80
C TYR A 57 -1.50 -4.15 11.89
N ARG A 58 -0.44 -3.57 12.47
CA ARG A 58 0.59 -2.82 11.76
C ARG A 58 1.94 -3.45 12.04
N ALA A 59 2.62 -3.90 10.99
CA ALA A 59 3.95 -4.47 11.09
C ALA A 59 4.98 -3.46 10.57
N PRO A 60 5.99 -3.06 11.36
CA PRO A 60 7.11 -2.30 10.81
C PRO A 60 7.86 -3.16 9.79
N VAL A 61 8.45 -2.53 8.78
CA VAL A 61 9.35 -3.28 7.88
C VAL A 61 10.67 -3.60 8.56
N ALA A 62 11.18 -4.82 8.31
CA ALA A 62 12.45 -5.27 8.87
C ALA A 62 13.68 -4.62 8.21
N ARG A 63 13.56 -4.16 6.95
CA ARG A 63 14.62 -3.40 6.24
C ARG A 63 14.01 -2.28 5.42
N LYS A 64 14.48 -1.06 5.66
CA LYS A 64 14.25 0.12 4.81
C LYS A 64 15.51 0.32 3.98
N GLY A 65 15.45 0.03 2.66
CA GLY A 65 16.49 0.38 1.67
C GLY A 65 17.95 0.08 2.05
N GLY A 66 18.41 -1.15 1.80
CA GLY A 66 19.84 -1.45 1.83
C GLY A 66 20.47 -1.19 0.46
N ARG A 67 21.49 -0.33 0.39
CA ARG A 67 22.53 -0.44 -0.64
C ARG A 67 23.36 -1.67 -0.30
N GLU A 68 23.36 -2.65 -1.20
CA GLU A 68 24.53 -3.48 -1.43
C GLU A 68 25.11 -3.10 -2.80
#